data_AF-A0A812PPE8-F1
#
_entry.id   AF-A0A812PPE8-F1
#
_cell.length_a   1.000
_cell.length_b   1.000
_cell.length_c   1.000
_cell.angle_alpha   90.00
_cell.angle_beta   90.00
_cell.angle_gamma   90.00
#
_symmetry.space_group_name_H-M   'P 1'
#
loop_
_entity.id
_entity.type
_entity.pdbx_description
1 polymer ?
#
loop_
_entity_poly.entity_id
_entity_poly.type
_entity_poly.pdbx_seq_one_letter_code
_entity_poly.pdbx_strand_id
1 'polypeptide(L)'
;MLAPHAGQRKPLPGDVASLLRINRHEARVLSSKARAPYMVMMEVEEKPLTSNSPGRPGLLRRLCGGRKSPVQATHHFAAVPPKSWPPEDCSPSTSRSSREARPKGAFHDETWSEVVQRVRTQSDFGRRPNWSMIPLIVKSNADDVRQEELAYRLLKWFERVFRKHNPKLWLQPFLIIATTHDGGVLEVVTNAISISELKKSYGQKWVSLKRYFEDNFTGDDRPHGFGREKSVSLRTATSNFIYSMAAYSVICFVLAIRDRHNGNIMLNDEGHVLHVDFGFMLCGAPGGKAMQHIGGFEHSAGFKLTNELVEVLGPTDGNEFKDFRSAIQDGMKAVRAHAQELLALLQLSMLGSENSQMNCFCHPRGYPEAVLEDICDRLGLPGGVRNGGNRKVSDEEFRRDVDRMIDDSIDHWRSRLYDSYQYHFVGVH
;
A
#
# COMPACT_ATOMS: atom_id res chain seq x y z
N MET A 1 -17.14 7.38 -24.04
CA MET A 1 -15.67 7.29 -23.93
C MET A 1 -15.22 8.36 -22.95
N LEU A 2 -15.08 8.03 -21.67
CA LEU A 2 -14.47 8.91 -20.68
C LEU A 2 -13.03 8.45 -20.53
N ALA A 3 -12.08 9.27 -20.97
CA ALA A 3 -10.66 9.04 -20.69
C ALA A 3 -10.48 9.07 -19.15
N PRO A 4 -9.72 8.14 -18.56
CA PRO A 4 -9.41 8.23 -17.14
C PRO A 4 -8.61 9.53 -16.94
N HIS A 5 -9.15 10.44 -16.14
CA HIS A 5 -8.50 11.68 -15.79
C HIS A 5 -7.12 11.36 -15.20
N ALA A 6 -6.08 11.94 -15.80
CA ALA A 6 -4.73 11.94 -15.27
C ALA A 6 -4.77 12.61 -13.88
N GLY A 7 -4.78 11.79 -12.82
CA GLY A 7 -4.26 12.21 -11.53
C GLY A 7 -2.86 12.76 -11.75
N GLN A 8 -2.48 13.79 -11.00
CA GLN A 8 -1.11 14.33 -11.04
C GLN A 8 -0.15 13.15 -10.96
N ARG A 9 0.55 12.87 -12.06
CA ARG A 9 1.51 11.76 -12.12
C ARG A 9 2.61 12.10 -11.12
N LYS A 10 2.65 11.39 -10.00
CA LYS A 10 3.79 11.47 -9.09
C LYS A 10 5.04 11.08 -9.88
N PRO A 11 6.13 11.87 -9.80
CA PRO A 11 7.37 11.47 -10.43
C PRO A 11 7.81 10.15 -9.82
N LEU A 12 7.94 9.13 -10.67
CA LEU A 12 8.62 7.92 -10.23
C LEU A 12 10.11 8.26 -10.09
N PRO A 13 10.83 7.69 -9.12
CA PRO A 13 12.29 7.85 -9.00
C PRO A 13 13.11 7.55 -10.29
N GLY A 14 12.54 6.87 -11.29
CA GLY A 14 13.11 6.74 -12.64
C GLY A 14 13.03 8.01 -13.53
N ASP A 15 12.08 8.88 -13.24
CA ASP A 15 11.81 10.17 -13.89
C ASP A 15 12.64 11.31 -13.27
N VAL A 16 13.39 11.05 -12.19
CA VAL A 16 14.28 12.03 -11.55
C VAL A 16 15.57 12.22 -12.37
N ALA A 17 15.85 13.46 -12.76
CA ALA A 17 17.08 13.89 -13.42
C ALA A 17 18.21 14.12 -12.41
N SER A 18 17.94 14.84 -11.32
CA SER A 18 18.92 15.14 -10.28
C SER A 18 18.29 15.37 -8.91
N LEU A 19 19.06 15.08 -7.84
CA LEU A 19 18.71 15.48 -6.47
C LEU A 19 19.22 16.91 -6.25
N LEU A 20 18.32 17.82 -5.86
CA LEU A 20 18.64 19.22 -5.62
C LEU A 20 18.97 19.47 -4.15
N ARG A 21 18.14 18.95 -3.24
CA ARG A 21 18.27 19.17 -1.79
C ARG A 21 17.58 18.07 -0.99
N ILE A 22 18.13 17.74 0.18
CA ILE A 22 17.42 16.98 1.22
C ILE A 22 16.96 18.00 2.29
N ASN A 23 15.64 18.12 2.47
CA ASN A 23 15.08 19.04 3.44
C ASN A 23 15.08 18.40 4.83
N ARG A 24 16.14 18.68 5.60
CA ARG A 24 16.35 18.17 6.96
C ARG A 24 15.30 18.64 7.98
N HIS A 25 14.64 19.77 7.74
CA HIS A 25 13.67 20.34 8.69
C HIS A 25 12.33 19.59 8.65
N GLU A 26 12.06 18.91 7.54
CA GLU A 26 10.88 18.06 7.36
C GLU A 26 11.17 16.58 7.63
N ALA A 27 12.41 16.22 7.97
CA ALA A 27 12.78 14.85 8.27
C ALA A 27 12.25 14.43 9.65
N ARG A 28 11.73 13.21 9.75
CA ARG A 28 11.08 12.71 10.97
C ARG A 28 11.44 11.26 11.24
N VAL A 29 11.67 10.90 12.49
CA VAL A 29 11.83 9.50 12.90
C VAL A 29 10.45 8.95 13.22
N LEU A 30 10.09 7.80 12.63
CA LEU A 30 8.73 7.26 12.68
C LEU A 30 8.48 6.33 13.88
N SER A 31 9.52 6.00 14.64
CA SER A 31 9.41 5.12 15.81
C SER A 31 10.49 5.42 16.85
N SER A 32 10.22 5.09 18.11
CA SER A 32 11.20 5.09 19.20
C SER A 32 11.97 3.77 19.35
N LYS A 33 11.64 2.75 18.54
CA LYS A 33 12.30 1.44 18.57
C LYS A 33 13.75 1.52 18.09
N ALA A 34 14.57 0.55 18.49
CA ALA A 34 15.91 0.40 17.94
C ALA A 34 15.84 0.24 16.41
N ARG A 35 16.77 0.86 15.68
CA ARG A 35 16.80 0.88 14.20
C ARG A 35 15.51 1.46 13.59
N ALA A 36 15.01 2.54 14.17
CA ALA A 36 13.79 3.19 13.74
C ALA A 36 13.85 3.69 12.29
N PRO A 37 12.80 3.43 11.48
CA PRO A 37 12.68 4.05 10.16
C PRO A 37 12.53 5.56 10.30
N TYR A 38 13.05 6.28 9.32
CA TYR A 38 12.94 7.74 9.28
C TYR A 38 12.51 8.23 7.89
N MET A 39 11.65 9.23 7.88
CA MET A 39 11.18 9.91 6.68
C MET A 39 12.12 11.07 6.34
N VAL A 40 12.43 11.21 5.06
CA VAL A 40 13.18 12.33 4.49
C VAL A 40 12.43 12.93 3.31
N MET A 41 12.56 14.25 3.17
CA MET A 41 11.97 15.00 2.08
C MET A 41 13.06 15.40 1.09
N MET A 42 12.93 14.97 -0.16
CA MET A 42 13.90 15.26 -1.22
C MET A 42 13.29 16.21 -2.24
N GLU A 43 13.97 17.33 -2.49
CA GLU A 43 13.73 18.19 -3.63
C GLU A 43 14.52 17.67 -4.82
N VAL A 44 13.83 17.49 -5.94
CA VAL A 44 14.39 16.87 -7.13
C VAL A 44 14.09 17.72 -8.36
N GLU A 45 14.92 17.52 -9.38
CA GLU A 45 14.65 17.99 -10.73
C GLU A 45 14.17 16.80 -11.56
N GLU A 46 12.99 16.89 -12.14
CA GLU A 46 12.44 15.88 -13.02
C GLU A 46 13.04 15.99 -14.43
N LYS A 47 13.16 14.86 -15.12
CA LYS A 47 13.50 14.83 -16.54
C LYS A 47 12.37 15.52 -17.32
N PRO A 48 12.69 16.37 -18.31
CA PRO A 48 11.68 16.85 -19.24
C PRO A 48 10.99 15.66 -19.91
N LEU A 49 9.67 15.71 -20.07
CA LEU A 49 8.91 14.72 -20.83
C LEU A 49 9.32 14.78 -22.30
N THR A 50 10.41 14.11 -22.68
CA THR A 50 10.78 13.97 -24.09
C THR A 50 9.91 12.88 -24.71
N SER A 51 9.13 13.23 -25.73
CA SER A 51 8.50 12.26 -26.62
C SER A 51 9.60 11.37 -27.25
N ASN A 52 9.46 10.05 -27.08
CA ASN A 52 10.28 9.00 -27.69
C ASN A 52 11.79 8.99 -27.36
N SER A 53 12.20 8.22 -26.34
CA SER A 53 13.49 7.51 -26.36
C SER A 53 13.45 6.25 -25.48
N PRO A 54 14.03 5.11 -25.91
CA PRO A 54 14.07 3.88 -25.12
C PRO A 54 15.06 4.01 -23.95
N GLY A 55 14.69 3.39 -22.83
CA GLY A 55 15.23 3.67 -21.50
C GLY A 55 16.74 3.59 -21.35
N ARG A 56 17.31 4.63 -20.74
CA ARG A 56 18.57 4.55 -19.98
C ARG A 56 18.26 4.69 -18.49
N PRO A 57 18.88 3.87 -17.62
CA PRO A 57 18.47 3.74 -16.22
C PRO A 57 18.77 5.01 -15.40
N GLY A 58 17.81 5.37 -14.54
CA GLY A 58 17.81 6.59 -13.72
C GLY A 58 18.83 6.64 -12.58
N LEU A 59 18.78 7.76 -11.84
CA LEU A 59 19.75 8.23 -10.84
C LEU A 59 20.18 7.17 -9.81
N LEU A 60 19.33 6.19 -9.50
CA LEU A 60 19.58 5.16 -8.49
C LEU A 60 20.69 4.16 -8.86
N ARG A 61 21.03 3.97 -10.15
CA ARG A 61 22.20 3.14 -10.50
C ARG A 61 23.53 3.81 -10.11
N ARG A 62 23.55 5.13 -9.88
CA ARG A 62 24.74 5.82 -9.33
C ARG A 62 24.88 5.64 -7.83
N LEU A 63 23.82 5.32 -7.10
CA LEU A 63 23.88 5.03 -5.67
C LEU A 63 24.35 3.59 -5.39
N CYS A 64 24.08 2.65 -6.31
CA CYS A 64 24.47 1.25 -6.17
C CYS A 64 25.72 0.85 -6.97
N GLY A 65 26.47 1.81 -7.54
CA GLY A 65 27.56 1.53 -8.48
C GLY A 65 28.88 2.22 -8.14
N GLY A 66 29.84 1.45 -7.61
CA GLY A 66 31.28 1.69 -7.81
C GLY A 66 31.99 2.50 -6.72
N ARG A 67 32.78 1.79 -5.92
CA ARG A 67 33.84 2.32 -5.06
C ARG A 67 34.70 3.37 -5.79
N LYS A 68 34.77 4.58 -5.24
CA LYS A 68 35.99 5.38 -5.20
C LYS A 68 36.12 6.01 -3.82
N SER A 69 37.25 5.72 -3.17
CA SER A 69 37.69 6.27 -1.89
C SER A 69 37.94 7.79 -1.98
N PRO A 70 38.03 8.48 -0.83
CA PRO A 70 37.41 9.79 -0.64
C PRO A 70 38.36 10.98 -0.84
N VAL A 71 37.79 12.14 -1.17
CA VAL A 71 38.43 13.43 -0.85
C VAL A 71 37.99 13.79 0.56
N GLN A 72 38.95 13.87 1.47
CA GLN A 72 38.77 14.34 2.84
C GLN A 72 38.26 15.79 2.81
N ALA A 73 37.08 16.02 3.36
CA ALA A 73 36.67 17.33 3.85
C ALA A 73 36.31 17.16 5.33
N THR A 74 37.29 17.42 6.19
CA THR A 74 37.09 17.53 7.63
C THR A 74 36.34 18.83 7.91
N HIS A 75 35.04 18.74 8.15
CA HIS A 75 34.32 19.77 8.88
C HIS A 75 33.87 19.17 10.21
N HIS A 76 34.49 19.65 11.29
CA HIS A 76 34.02 19.44 12.65
C HIS A 76 32.64 20.08 12.79
N PHE A 77 31.60 19.26 13.00
CA PHE A 77 30.27 19.73 13.35
C PHE A 77 30.05 19.54 14.85
N ALA A 78 29.83 20.65 15.54
CA ALA A 78 29.43 20.65 16.95
C ALA A 78 28.03 20.04 17.09
N ALA A 79 27.87 19.13 18.05
CA ALA A 79 26.57 18.57 18.41
C ALA A 79 25.70 19.67 19.03
N VAL A 80 24.55 19.95 18.41
CA VAL A 80 23.49 20.76 19.03
C VAL A 80 22.51 19.79 19.67
N PRO A 81 22.23 19.90 20.99
CA PRO A 81 21.35 18.98 21.67
C PRO A 81 19.90 19.14 21.17
N PRO A 82 19.10 18.05 21.15
CA PRO A 82 17.68 18.14 20.80
C PRO A 82 16.94 18.98 21.83
N LYS A 83 16.21 20.00 21.37
CA LYS A 83 15.28 20.74 22.22
C LYS A 83 14.08 19.86 22.54
N SER A 84 13.94 19.46 23.80
CA SER A 84 12.69 18.96 24.38
C SER A 84 11.79 20.14 24.78
N TRP A 85 10.55 20.21 24.30
CA TRP A 85 9.56 21.22 24.69
C TRP A 85 8.12 20.67 24.48
N PRO A 86 7.11 21.23 25.19
CA PRO A 86 6.37 20.61 26.30
C PRO A 86 5.02 20.00 25.85
N PRO A 87 4.21 19.39 26.75
CA PRO A 87 2.92 18.86 26.37
C PRO A 87 1.90 20.02 26.29
N GLU A 88 1.28 20.22 25.13
CA GLU A 88 0.17 21.17 25.01
C GLU A 88 -1.13 20.45 24.67
N ASP A 89 -2.00 20.42 25.67
CA ASP A 89 -3.44 20.34 25.54
C ASP A 89 -3.93 21.40 24.55
N CYS A 90 -4.69 21.00 23.53
CA CYS A 90 -5.43 21.91 22.67
C CYS A 90 -6.79 21.30 22.32
N SER A 91 -7.81 21.74 23.06
CA SER A 91 -9.21 21.60 22.69
C SER A 91 -9.52 22.53 21.51
N PRO A 92 -10.16 22.08 20.41
CA PRO A 92 -10.80 23.00 19.49
C PRO A 92 -12.33 22.89 19.62
N SER A 93 -12.93 23.91 20.22
CA SER A 93 -14.34 24.28 20.01
C SER A 93 -14.40 25.27 18.85
N THR A 94 -14.69 24.81 17.64
CA THR A 94 -15.22 25.57 16.50
C THR A 94 -15.59 24.57 15.41
N SER A 95 -16.70 24.80 14.71
CA SER A 95 -17.17 23.95 13.62
C SER A 95 -16.16 23.95 12.46
N ARG A 96 -15.27 22.95 12.42
CA ARG A 96 -14.32 22.71 11.33
C ARG A 96 -15.08 22.51 10.01
N SER A 97 -14.62 23.16 8.93
CA SER A 97 -15.18 22.91 7.61
C SER A 97 -14.91 21.46 7.17
N SER A 98 -15.79 20.86 6.36
CA SER A 98 -15.67 19.45 5.92
C SER A 98 -14.38 19.12 5.15
N ARG A 99 -13.59 20.14 4.77
CA ARG A 99 -12.30 19.99 4.08
C ARG A 99 -11.12 19.75 5.04
N GLU A 100 -11.16 20.35 6.23
CA GLU A 100 -10.05 20.28 7.20
C GLU A 100 -9.90 18.91 7.88
N ALA A 101 -10.93 18.06 7.79
CA ALA A 101 -11.02 16.77 8.47
C ALA A 101 -10.71 15.55 7.57
N ARG A 102 -10.34 15.78 6.30
CA ARG A 102 -9.89 14.71 5.38
C ARG A 102 -8.46 14.25 5.71
N PRO A 103 -8.07 13.03 5.32
CA PRO A 103 -6.76 12.48 5.65
C PRO A 103 -5.63 13.32 5.04
N LYS A 104 -4.82 13.90 5.91
CA LYS A 104 -3.57 14.60 5.56
C LYS A 104 -2.34 13.68 5.63
N GLY A 105 -2.55 12.46 6.11
CA GLY A 105 -1.55 11.40 6.21
C GLY A 105 -0.35 11.78 7.07
N ALA A 106 0.86 11.47 6.58
CA ALA A 106 2.12 11.70 7.29
C ALA A 106 2.42 13.17 7.65
N PHE A 107 1.65 14.13 7.13
CA PHE A 107 1.90 15.56 7.28
C PHE A 107 0.92 16.25 8.25
N HIS A 108 0.11 15.48 9.00
CA HIS A 108 -0.80 15.90 10.07
C HIS A 108 -1.72 17.08 9.72
N ASP A 109 -1.22 18.31 9.82
CA ASP A 109 -2.00 19.54 9.69
C ASP A 109 -2.07 20.09 8.27
N GLU A 110 -1.22 19.60 7.36
CA GLU A 110 -1.16 20.04 5.96
C GLU A 110 -1.42 18.88 5.00
N THR A 111 -2.16 19.15 3.92
CA THR A 111 -2.21 18.28 2.75
C THR A 111 -0.86 18.27 2.03
N TRP A 112 -0.60 17.23 1.23
CA TRP A 112 0.62 17.14 0.43
C TRP A 112 0.80 18.35 -0.51
N SER A 113 -0.29 18.86 -1.08
CA SER A 113 -0.24 20.05 -1.94
C SER A 113 0.24 21.28 -1.17
N GLU A 114 -0.26 21.48 0.05
CA GLU A 114 0.15 22.58 0.93
C GLU A 114 1.63 22.46 1.33
N VAL A 115 2.08 21.26 1.72
CA VAL A 115 3.49 20.98 2.03
C VAL A 115 4.38 21.29 0.82
N VAL A 116 4.00 20.84 -0.38
CA VAL A 116 4.76 21.11 -1.61
C VAL A 116 4.83 22.60 -1.90
N GLN A 117 3.73 23.35 -1.79
CA GLN A 117 3.73 24.80 -2.03
C GLN A 117 4.57 25.54 -1.00
N ARG A 118 4.44 25.19 0.29
CA ARG A 118 5.22 25.78 1.37
C ARG A 118 6.71 25.56 1.15
N VAL A 119 7.15 24.32 0.88
CA VAL A 119 8.57 24.06 0.64
C VAL A 119 9.04 24.70 -0.67
N ARG A 120 8.21 24.74 -1.71
CA ARG A 120 8.54 25.41 -2.98
C ARG A 120 8.83 26.90 -2.78
N THR A 121 8.01 27.59 -1.99
CA THR A 121 8.20 29.04 -1.75
C THR A 121 9.43 29.34 -0.89
N GLN A 122 9.83 28.40 -0.03
CA GLN A 122 10.99 28.54 0.86
C GLN A 122 12.31 28.06 0.22
N SER A 123 12.24 27.29 -0.86
CA SER A 123 13.42 26.72 -1.51
C SER A 123 14.02 27.64 -2.57
N ASP A 124 15.35 27.78 -2.54
CA ASP A 124 16.14 28.41 -3.60
C ASP A 124 15.94 27.72 -4.96
N PHE A 125 15.54 26.45 -4.96
CA PHE A 125 15.30 25.65 -6.16
C PHE A 125 13.84 25.66 -6.63
N GLY A 126 12.90 26.15 -5.81
CA GLY A 126 11.46 26.02 -6.08
C GLY A 126 10.97 26.74 -7.34
N ARG A 127 11.75 27.71 -7.85
CA ARG A 127 11.46 28.42 -9.11
C ARG A 127 11.82 27.61 -10.36
N ARG A 128 12.54 26.49 -10.23
CA ARG A 128 12.92 25.68 -11.40
C ARG A 128 11.68 25.05 -12.04
N PRO A 129 11.62 24.98 -13.38
CA PRO A 129 10.42 24.53 -14.09
C PRO A 129 10.10 23.05 -13.84
N ASN A 130 11.12 22.21 -13.65
CA ASN A 130 10.98 20.78 -13.36
C ASN A 130 11.23 20.47 -11.88
N TRP A 131 11.06 21.44 -10.99
CA TRP A 131 11.19 21.22 -9.57
C TRP A 131 10.03 20.37 -9.05
N SER A 132 10.35 19.39 -8.21
CA SER A 132 9.38 18.52 -7.57
C SER A 132 9.89 18.04 -6.22
N MET A 133 9.03 17.37 -5.46
CA MET A 133 9.38 16.78 -4.18
C MET A 133 8.99 15.31 -4.09
N ILE A 134 9.86 14.55 -3.45
CA ILE A 134 9.65 13.13 -3.19
C ILE A 134 9.87 12.85 -1.69
N PRO A 135 8.83 12.41 -0.98
CA PRO A 135 8.94 11.89 0.37
C PRO A 135 9.36 10.41 0.36
N LEU A 136 10.42 10.07 1.10
CA LEU A 136 10.91 8.70 1.24
C LEU A 136 11.04 8.29 2.70
N ILE A 137 10.70 7.04 3.02
CA ILE A 137 11.05 6.37 4.27
C ILE A 137 12.31 5.58 4.03
N VAL A 138 13.30 5.77 4.90
CA VAL A 138 14.54 4.99 4.91
C VAL A 138 14.48 4.01 6.06
N LYS A 139 14.70 2.74 5.74
CA LYS A 139 14.89 1.63 6.69
C LYS A 139 16.35 1.19 6.61
N SER A 140 17.05 1.15 7.74
CA SER A 140 18.48 0.80 7.77
C SER A 140 18.79 -0.16 8.91
N ASN A 141 19.70 -1.11 8.63
CA ASN A 141 20.30 -2.01 9.59
C ASN A 141 19.30 -2.87 10.39
N ALA A 142 18.18 -3.32 9.79
CA ALA A 142 17.17 -4.13 10.52
C ALA A 142 16.18 -4.88 9.66
N ASP A 143 15.77 -4.25 8.55
CA ASP A 143 14.61 -4.69 7.79
C ASP A 143 15.08 -5.14 6.41
N ASP A 144 15.00 -6.44 6.18
CA ASP A 144 15.10 -7.01 4.84
C ASP A 144 13.83 -6.66 4.05
N VAL A 145 13.90 -5.61 3.25
CA VAL A 145 12.75 -5.14 2.45
C VAL A 145 12.64 -5.81 1.08
N ARG A 146 13.42 -6.86 0.79
CA ARG A 146 13.36 -7.58 -0.49
C ARG A 146 11.99 -8.18 -0.73
N GLN A 147 11.32 -8.62 0.33
CA GLN A 147 9.98 -9.18 0.24
C GLN A 147 8.94 -8.11 -0.12
N GLU A 148 9.05 -6.92 0.47
CA GLU A 148 8.21 -5.79 0.15
C GLU A 148 8.52 -5.24 -1.24
N GLU A 149 9.78 -5.25 -1.69
CA GLU A 149 10.13 -4.95 -3.09
C GLU A 149 9.49 -5.94 -4.07
N LEU A 150 9.50 -7.25 -3.76
CA LEU A 150 8.78 -8.25 -4.55
C LEU A 150 7.27 -7.94 -4.57
N ALA A 151 6.68 -7.60 -3.43
CA ALA A 151 5.27 -7.21 -3.36
C ALA A 151 4.98 -6.00 -4.25
N TYR A 152 5.83 -4.97 -4.24
CA TYR A 152 5.70 -3.83 -5.15
C TYR A 152 5.68 -4.25 -6.62
N ARG A 153 6.61 -5.13 -7.05
CA ARG A 153 6.67 -5.62 -8.43
C ARG A 153 5.42 -6.40 -8.82
N LEU A 154 4.90 -7.21 -7.91
CA LEU A 154 3.65 -7.96 -8.11
C LEU A 154 2.45 -7.01 -8.17
N LEU A 155 2.37 -5.99 -7.31
CA LEU A 155 1.32 -4.95 -7.35
C LEU A 155 1.31 -4.19 -8.68
N LYS A 156 2.49 -3.85 -9.25
CA LYS A 156 2.59 -3.28 -10.60
C LYS A 156 2.04 -4.22 -11.67
N TRP A 157 2.25 -5.54 -11.51
CA TRP A 157 1.67 -6.53 -12.41
C TRP A 157 0.13 -6.57 -12.28
N PHE A 158 -0.42 -6.61 -11.07
CA PHE A 158 -1.88 -6.56 -10.83
C PHE A 158 -2.49 -5.29 -11.40
N GLU A 159 -1.86 -4.13 -11.19
CA GLU A 159 -2.29 -2.83 -11.73
C GLU A 159 -2.43 -2.88 -13.27
N ARG A 160 -1.44 -3.45 -13.96
CA ARG A 160 -1.47 -3.62 -15.41
C ARG A 160 -2.61 -4.55 -15.85
N VAL A 161 -2.81 -5.67 -15.14
CA VAL A 161 -3.87 -6.64 -15.45
C VAL A 161 -5.25 -6.02 -15.22
N PHE A 162 -5.48 -5.38 -14.09
CA PHE A 162 -6.75 -4.73 -13.76
C PHE A 162 -7.07 -3.61 -14.74
N ARG A 163 -6.12 -2.73 -15.06
CA ARG A 163 -6.31 -1.67 -16.06
C ARG A 163 -6.76 -2.21 -17.42
N LYS A 164 -6.33 -3.42 -17.79
CA LYS A 164 -6.72 -4.08 -19.05
C LYS A 164 -8.13 -4.65 -19.02
N HIS A 165 -8.57 -5.23 -17.91
CA HIS A 165 -9.83 -6.00 -17.82
C HIS A 165 -10.97 -5.26 -17.12
N ASN A 166 -10.69 -4.54 -16.03
CA ASN A 166 -11.65 -3.71 -15.33
C ASN A 166 -10.94 -2.43 -14.83
N PRO A 167 -10.97 -1.34 -15.61
CA PRO A 167 -10.25 -0.10 -15.26
C PRO A 167 -10.83 0.62 -14.04
N LYS A 168 -11.97 0.18 -13.49
CA LYS A 168 -12.50 0.72 -12.24
C LYS A 168 -11.73 0.21 -11.02
N LEU A 169 -11.20 -1.02 -11.07
CA LEU A 169 -10.35 -1.57 -10.02
C LEU A 169 -9.13 -0.67 -9.83
N TRP A 170 -8.96 -0.18 -8.61
CA TRP A 170 -7.99 0.85 -8.31
C TRP A 170 -6.87 0.29 -7.43
N LEU A 171 -5.63 0.58 -7.80
CA LEU A 171 -4.44 0.25 -7.03
C LEU A 171 -3.47 1.42 -7.07
N GLN A 172 -2.71 1.58 -5.99
CA GLN A 172 -1.61 2.53 -5.91
C GLN A 172 -0.35 1.83 -5.40
N PRO A 173 0.41 1.18 -6.30
CA PRO A 173 1.72 0.64 -5.95
C PRO A 173 2.69 1.79 -5.64
N PHE A 174 3.27 1.79 -4.45
CA PHE A 174 4.28 2.76 -4.02
C PHE A 174 5.67 2.11 -4.10
N LEU A 175 6.68 2.87 -4.53
CA LEU A 175 7.99 2.31 -4.80
C LEU A 175 8.66 1.77 -3.53
N ILE A 176 9.25 0.59 -3.65
CA ILE A 176 10.11 -0.01 -2.63
C ILE A 176 11.37 -0.50 -3.32
N ILE A 177 12.54 -0.17 -2.76
CA ILE A 177 13.83 -0.59 -3.27
C ILE A 177 14.65 -1.15 -2.11
N ALA A 178 15.03 -2.43 -2.19
CA ALA A 178 16.08 -2.96 -1.36
C ALA A 178 17.42 -2.41 -1.84
N THR A 179 18.09 -1.64 -0.96
CA THR A 179 19.40 -1.05 -1.27
C THR A 179 20.55 -1.92 -0.78
N THR A 180 20.27 -2.72 0.26
CA THR A 180 21.18 -3.64 0.94
C THR A 180 20.38 -4.85 1.42
N HIS A 181 21.05 -5.86 1.98
CA HIS A 181 20.40 -7.05 2.53
C HIS A 181 19.53 -6.78 3.78
N ASP A 182 19.78 -5.67 4.49
CA ASP A 182 19.14 -5.30 5.75
C ASP A 182 18.65 -3.84 5.77
N GLY A 183 18.40 -3.28 4.58
CA GLY A 183 17.94 -1.91 4.44
C GLY A 183 17.50 -1.52 3.04
N GLY A 184 16.61 -0.53 2.97
CA GLY A 184 16.06 -0.03 1.74
C GLY A 184 15.26 1.25 1.91
N VAL A 185 14.66 1.69 0.81
CA VAL A 185 13.91 2.93 0.73
C VAL A 185 12.51 2.67 0.20
N LEU A 186 11.53 3.33 0.81
CA LEU A 186 10.12 3.20 0.49
C LEU A 186 9.57 4.60 0.17
N GLU A 187 8.75 4.70 -0.87
CA GLU A 187 7.99 5.90 -1.15
C GLU A 187 6.88 6.09 -0.11
N VAL A 188 6.72 7.33 0.38
CA VAL A 188 5.61 7.65 1.29
C VAL A 188 4.32 7.78 0.50
N VAL A 189 3.28 7.09 0.96
CA VAL A 189 1.92 7.32 0.48
C VAL A 189 1.41 8.63 1.07
N THR A 190 1.39 9.67 0.24
CA THR A 190 0.89 11.00 0.60
C THR A 190 -0.64 11.03 0.71
N ASN A 191 -1.17 11.93 1.57
CA ASN A 191 -2.62 12.11 1.81
C ASN A 191 -3.37 10.82 2.20
N ALA A 192 -2.71 9.88 2.86
CA ALA A 192 -3.35 8.67 3.36
C ALA A 192 -2.98 8.44 4.82
N ILE A 193 -3.95 7.98 5.60
CA ILE A 193 -3.82 7.67 7.04
C ILE A 193 -4.27 6.24 7.27
N SER A 194 -3.64 5.51 8.20
CA SER A 194 -4.16 4.20 8.59
C SER A 194 -5.55 4.34 9.24
N ILE A 195 -6.44 3.36 9.07
CA ILE A 195 -7.75 3.38 9.72
C ILE A 195 -7.58 3.42 11.25
N SER A 196 -6.60 2.70 11.81
CA SER A 196 -6.31 2.76 13.25
C SER A 196 -5.93 4.17 13.73
N GLU A 197 -5.10 4.88 12.97
CA GLU A 197 -4.68 6.24 13.32
C GLU A 197 -5.82 7.25 13.12
N LEU A 198 -6.64 7.08 12.07
CA LEU A 198 -7.86 7.87 11.87
C LEU A 198 -8.83 7.74 13.06
N LYS A 199 -9.03 6.52 13.55
CA LYS A 199 -9.86 6.28 14.74
C LYS A 199 -9.29 6.99 15.96
N LYS A 200 -7.97 6.88 16.17
CA LYS A 200 -7.26 7.56 17.27
C LYS A 200 -7.40 9.08 17.17
N SER A 201 -7.33 9.67 15.98
CA SER A 201 -7.44 11.12 15.79
C SER A 201 -8.85 11.67 16.11
N TYR A 202 -9.89 10.84 16.00
CA TYR A 202 -11.25 11.21 16.39
C TYR A 202 -11.53 10.98 17.89
N GLY A 203 -10.78 10.10 18.54
CA GLY A 203 -10.92 9.78 19.96
C GLY A 203 -12.37 9.41 20.32
N GLN A 204 -12.92 10.05 21.35
CA GLN A 204 -14.29 9.82 21.83
C GLN A 204 -15.38 10.26 20.82
N LYS A 205 -15.03 11.02 19.78
CA LYS A 205 -15.97 11.43 18.72
C LYS A 205 -16.11 10.38 17.61
N TRP A 206 -15.33 9.29 17.64
CA TRP A 206 -15.43 8.24 16.65
C TRP A 206 -16.76 7.49 16.79
N VAL A 207 -17.56 7.48 15.73
CA VAL A 207 -18.80 6.70 15.67
C VAL A 207 -18.59 5.45 14.82
N SER A 208 -18.34 5.64 13.52
CA SER A 208 -17.99 4.56 12.60
C SER A 208 -17.30 5.11 11.37
N LEU A 209 -16.69 4.23 10.58
CA LEU A 209 -16.08 4.60 9.31
C LEU A 209 -17.12 5.08 8.30
N LYS A 210 -18.31 4.48 8.27
CA LYS A 210 -19.42 4.98 7.45
C LYS A 210 -19.79 6.41 7.81
N ARG A 211 -19.90 6.71 9.11
CA ARG A 211 -20.21 8.07 9.57
C ARG A 211 -19.11 9.07 9.17
N TYR A 212 -17.86 8.65 9.27
CA TYR A 212 -16.73 9.45 8.75
C TYR A 212 -16.92 9.79 7.27
N PHE A 213 -17.35 8.84 6.44
CA PHE A 213 -17.60 9.11 5.03
C PHE A 213 -18.71 10.15 4.82
N GLU A 214 -19.84 9.98 5.51
CA GLU A 214 -20.99 10.90 5.46
C GLU A 214 -20.62 12.34 5.87
N ASP A 215 -19.77 12.49 6.89
CA ASP A 215 -19.38 13.80 7.42
C ASP A 215 -18.32 14.51 6.54
N ASN A 216 -17.43 13.76 5.88
CA ASN A 216 -16.24 14.33 5.23
C ASN A 216 -16.30 14.36 3.69
N PHE A 217 -17.18 13.56 3.07
CA PHE A 217 -17.36 13.52 1.61
C PHE A 217 -18.69 14.17 1.20
N THR A 218 -18.90 15.43 1.57
CA THR A 218 -20.15 16.17 1.27
C THR A 218 -20.14 16.96 -0.04
N GLY A 219 -19.16 16.72 -0.92
CA GLY A 219 -19.04 17.42 -2.20
C GLY A 219 -20.24 17.17 -3.14
N ASP A 220 -20.55 18.15 -3.99
CA ASP A 220 -21.56 18.00 -5.05
C ASP A 220 -20.93 17.29 -6.27
N ASP A 221 -21.66 16.39 -6.92
CA ASP A 221 -21.25 15.68 -8.14
C ASP A 221 -21.22 16.58 -9.39
N ARG A 222 -21.61 17.87 -9.25
CA ARG A 222 -21.65 18.81 -10.37
C ARG A 222 -20.24 19.18 -10.85
N PRO A 223 -20.00 19.24 -12.17
CA PRO A 223 -18.77 19.81 -12.72
C PRO A 223 -18.68 21.28 -12.32
N HIS A 224 -17.84 21.59 -11.34
CA HIS A 224 -17.56 22.96 -10.97
C HIS A 224 -16.75 23.64 -12.07
N GLY A 225 -17.14 24.86 -12.43
CA GLY A 225 -16.36 25.72 -13.33
C GLY A 225 -14.93 25.91 -12.81
N PHE A 226 -14.02 26.19 -13.74
CA PHE A 226 -12.59 26.42 -13.51
C PHE A 226 -12.36 27.30 -12.27
N GLY A 227 -11.74 26.75 -11.22
CA GLY A 227 -11.21 27.52 -10.09
C GLY A 227 -11.64 27.11 -8.67
N ARG A 228 -12.53 26.13 -8.49
CA ARG A 228 -12.78 25.53 -7.15
C ARG A 228 -12.05 24.20 -7.00
N GLU A 229 -11.29 24.07 -5.92
CA GLU A 229 -10.60 22.84 -5.51
C GLU A 229 -11.59 21.66 -5.42
N LYS A 230 -11.22 20.52 -6.02
CA LYS A 230 -12.09 19.36 -6.24
C LYS A 230 -12.62 18.81 -4.91
N SER A 231 -13.90 19.04 -4.60
CA SER A 231 -14.56 18.33 -3.50
C SER A 231 -15.08 16.98 -4.00
N VAL A 232 -14.60 15.88 -3.44
CA VAL A 232 -15.14 14.53 -3.71
C VAL A 232 -16.48 14.37 -2.99
N SER A 233 -17.49 13.90 -3.72
CA SER A 233 -18.82 13.58 -3.20
C SER A 233 -18.84 12.24 -2.48
N LEU A 234 -19.86 12.01 -1.66
CA LEU A 234 -20.03 10.77 -0.91
C LEU A 234 -20.11 9.59 -1.86
N ARG A 235 -20.90 9.73 -2.92
CA ARG A 235 -21.06 8.70 -3.95
C ARG A 235 -19.74 8.34 -4.63
N THR A 236 -18.94 9.34 -4.97
CA THR A 236 -17.64 9.12 -5.60
C THR A 236 -16.66 8.48 -4.61
N ALA A 237 -16.61 8.96 -3.37
CA ALA A 237 -15.76 8.38 -2.33
C ALA A 237 -16.14 6.93 -2.00
N THR A 238 -17.43 6.61 -1.90
CA THR A 238 -17.92 5.24 -1.70
C THR A 238 -17.57 4.35 -2.89
N SER A 239 -17.73 4.84 -4.12
CA SER A 239 -17.28 4.13 -5.33
C SER A 239 -15.77 3.85 -5.29
N ASN A 240 -14.97 4.87 -4.96
CA ASN A 240 -13.53 4.76 -4.79
C ASN A 240 -13.14 3.71 -3.74
N PHE A 241 -13.86 3.68 -2.61
CA PHE A 241 -13.70 2.69 -1.55
C PHE A 241 -14.00 1.28 -2.06
N ILE A 242 -15.15 1.07 -2.72
CA ILE A 242 -15.58 -0.23 -3.26
C ILE A 242 -14.51 -0.81 -4.20
N TYR A 243 -14.10 -0.06 -5.22
CA TYR A 243 -13.22 -0.61 -6.25
C TYR A 243 -11.76 -0.75 -5.81
N SER A 244 -11.30 0.08 -4.88
CA SER A 244 -9.96 -0.08 -4.29
C SER A 244 -9.92 -1.25 -3.31
N MET A 245 -10.94 -1.39 -2.45
CA MET A 245 -11.07 -2.52 -1.53
C MET A 245 -11.16 -3.84 -2.31
N ALA A 246 -11.98 -3.91 -3.37
CA ALA A 246 -12.10 -5.10 -4.23
C ALA A 246 -10.75 -5.50 -4.84
N ALA A 247 -9.97 -4.54 -5.35
CA ALA A 247 -8.67 -4.79 -5.94
C ALA A 247 -7.67 -5.37 -4.91
N TYR A 248 -7.57 -4.76 -3.74
CA TYR A 248 -6.69 -5.25 -2.67
C TYR A 248 -7.17 -6.57 -2.05
N SER A 249 -8.48 -6.83 -1.99
CA SER A 249 -9.06 -8.11 -1.60
C SER A 249 -8.62 -9.26 -2.50
N VAL A 250 -8.67 -9.06 -3.83
CA VAL A 250 -8.16 -10.03 -4.82
C VAL A 250 -6.68 -10.31 -4.58
N ILE A 251 -5.87 -9.26 -4.40
CA ILE A 251 -4.42 -9.41 -4.16
C ILE A 251 -4.14 -10.15 -2.85
N CYS A 252 -4.84 -9.80 -1.76
CA CYS A 252 -4.67 -10.45 -0.47
C CYS A 252 -4.98 -11.94 -0.53
N PHE A 253 -6.03 -12.32 -1.27
CA PHE A 253 -6.36 -13.72 -1.46
C PHE A 253 -5.32 -14.47 -2.29
N VAL A 254 -4.95 -13.93 -3.47
CA VAL A 254 -4.04 -14.58 -4.42
C VAL A 254 -2.64 -14.71 -3.84
N LEU A 255 -2.13 -13.65 -3.22
CA LEU A 255 -0.80 -13.64 -2.62
C LEU A 255 -0.78 -14.13 -1.17
N ALA A 256 -1.90 -14.63 -0.64
CA ALA A 256 -2.03 -15.08 0.75
C ALA A 256 -1.44 -14.08 1.77
N ILE A 257 -1.74 -12.79 1.60
CA ILE A 257 -1.21 -11.73 2.48
C ILE A 257 -1.85 -11.85 3.86
N ARG A 258 -1.00 -12.01 4.86
CA ARG A 258 -1.35 -12.11 6.27
C ARG A 258 -1.19 -10.76 6.96
N ASP A 259 -1.51 -10.72 8.24
CA ASP A 259 -1.38 -9.53 9.09
C ASP A 259 -2.13 -8.30 8.54
N ARG A 260 -3.38 -8.51 8.10
CA ARG A 260 -4.28 -7.43 7.68
C ARG A 260 -5.05 -6.95 8.89
N HIS A 261 -4.70 -5.79 9.41
CA HIS A 261 -5.42 -5.09 10.48
C HIS A 261 -5.56 -3.60 10.11
N ASN A 262 -6.36 -2.84 10.87
CA ASN A 262 -6.66 -1.43 10.58
C ASN A 262 -5.41 -0.51 10.56
N GLY A 263 -4.27 -0.96 11.10
CA GLY A 263 -3.00 -0.25 11.01
C GLY A 263 -2.30 -0.40 9.65
N ASN A 264 -2.58 -1.50 8.94
CA ASN A 264 -1.99 -1.82 7.64
C ASN A 264 -2.95 -1.51 6.47
N ILE A 265 -4.13 -0.96 6.77
CA ILE A 265 -5.13 -0.52 5.80
C ILE A 265 -5.21 1.01 5.92
N MET A 266 -4.83 1.71 4.86
CA MET A 266 -4.86 3.17 4.80
C MET A 266 -6.04 3.66 3.97
N LEU A 267 -6.56 4.83 4.33
CA LEU A 267 -7.61 5.56 3.62
C LEU A 267 -7.04 6.90 3.13
N ASN A 268 -7.26 7.22 1.87
CA ASN A 268 -6.85 8.51 1.30
C ASN A 268 -7.97 9.58 1.29
N ASP A 269 -7.61 10.80 0.93
CA ASP A 269 -8.48 11.98 0.80
C ASP A 269 -9.51 11.94 -0.33
N GLU A 270 -9.50 10.88 -1.14
CA GLU A 270 -10.47 10.61 -2.21
C GLU A 270 -11.42 9.44 -1.87
N GLY A 271 -11.24 8.80 -0.71
CA GLY A 271 -12.03 7.64 -0.28
C GLY A 271 -11.49 6.28 -0.75
N HIS A 272 -10.32 6.22 -1.36
CA HIS A 272 -9.66 4.96 -1.72
C HIS A 272 -9.00 4.30 -0.51
N VAL A 273 -9.08 2.97 -0.49
CA VAL A 273 -8.33 2.09 0.42
C VAL A 273 -7.03 1.66 -0.24
N LEU A 274 -5.96 1.60 0.53
CA LEU A 274 -4.69 1.02 0.11
C LEU A 274 -4.04 0.22 1.23
N HIS A 275 -3.51 -0.95 0.88
CA HIS A 275 -2.84 -1.82 1.84
C HIS A 275 -1.34 -1.51 1.85
N VAL A 276 -0.75 -1.46 3.04
CA VAL A 276 0.69 -1.32 3.27
C VAL A 276 1.23 -2.48 4.07
N ASP A 277 2.56 -2.60 4.15
CA ASP A 277 3.27 -3.67 4.84
C ASP A 277 2.92 -5.07 4.29
N PHE A 278 3.67 -5.53 3.29
CA PHE A 278 3.50 -6.85 2.68
C PHE A 278 4.52 -7.87 3.24
N GLY A 279 5.05 -7.63 4.44
CA GLY A 279 6.08 -8.45 5.09
C GLY A 279 5.65 -9.88 5.42
N PHE A 280 4.36 -10.22 5.30
CA PHE A 280 3.83 -11.57 5.50
C PHE A 280 2.97 -12.02 4.32
N MET A 281 3.57 -12.23 3.15
CA MET A 281 2.88 -12.75 1.96
C MET A 281 3.30 -14.18 1.62
N LEU A 282 2.50 -14.84 0.79
CA LEU A 282 2.70 -16.21 0.29
C LEU A 282 2.76 -17.20 1.45
N CYS A 283 3.89 -17.87 1.66
CA CYS A 283 4.05 -18.77 2.80
C CYS A 283 4.52 -18.08 4.09
N GLY A 284 4.93 -16.80 4.06
CA GLY A 284 5.47 -16.08 5.22
C GLY A 284 4.40 -15.75 6.27
N ALA A 285 4.63 -16.09 7.54
CA ALA A 285 3.68 -15.90 8.63
C ALA A 285 4.29 -15.13 9.82
N PRO A 286 3.51 -14.26 10.48
CA PRO A 286 3.91 -13.68 11.76
C PRO A 286 4.07 -14.80 12.80
N GLY A 287 5.13 -14.75 13.62
CA GLY A 287 5.46 -15.83 14.56
C GLY A 287 6.36 -16.94 13.99
N GLY A 288 6.82 -16.80 12.74
CA GLY A 288 7.83 -17.67 12.14
C GLY A 288 7.36 -19.09 11.86
N LYS A 289 8.31 -20.03 11.75
CA LYS A 289 8.06 -21.42 11.35
C LYS A 289 7.06 -22.14 12.26
N ALA A 290 7.05 -21.85 13.56
CA ALA A 290 6.13 -22.48 14.51
C ALA A 290 4.67 -22.16 14.19
N MET A 291 4.34 -20.90 13.91
CA MET A 291 2.98 -20.49 13.55
C MET A 291 2.60 -20.94 12.13
N GLN A 292 3.59 -21.07 11.24
CA GLN A 292 3.42 -21.65 9.90
C GLN A 292 3.01 -23.13 9.94
N HIS A 293 3.45 -23.89 10.95
CA HIS A 293 3.09 -25.30 11.17
C HIS A 293 1.83 -25.49 12.01
N ILE A 294 1.61 -24.65 13.03
CA ILE A 294 0.47 -24.77 13.97
C ILE A 294 -0.81 -24.16 13.39
N GLY A 295 -0.70 -23.02 12.71
CA GLY A 295 -1.84 -22.32 12.13
C GLY A 295 -2.15 -22.78 10.72
N GLY A 296 -2.17 -24.11 10.49
CA GLY A 296 -2.25 -24.83 9.22
C GLY A 296 -2.49 -23.99 7.97
N PHE A 297 -1.75 -24.24 6.88
CA PHE A 297 -1.81 -23.47 5.62
C PHE A 297 -3.20 -23.05 5.09
N GLU A 298 -4.27 -23.73 5.52
CA GLU A 298 -5.68 -23.40 5.34
C GLU A 298 -6.26 -22.22 6.17
N HIS A 299 -5.51 -21.55 7.05
CA HIS A 299 -6.06 -20.54 7.99
C HIS A 299 -6.35 -19.15 7.38
N SER A 300 -6.13 -18.95 6.08
CA SER A 300 -6.61 -17.78 5.33
C SER A 300 -7.29 -18.23 4.04
N ALA A 301 -8.52 -18.73 4.18
CA ALA A 301 -9.42 -19.01 3.06
C ALA A 301 -9.99 -17.72 2.42
N GLY A 302 -9.77 -16.55 3.02
CA GLY A 302 -10.23 -15.25 2.52
C GLY A 302 -9.33 -14.08 2.93
N PHE A 303 -9.64 -12.89 2.41
CA PHE A 303 -9.09 -11.62 2.88
C PHE A 303 -9.88 -11.14 4.11
N LYS A 304 -9.37 -10.15 4.87
CA LYS A 304 -10.09 -9.64 6.05
C LYS A 304 -11.09 -8.55 5.64
N LEU A 305 -12.37 -8.76 5.93
CA LEU A 305 -13.41 -7.75 5.80
C LEU A 305 -14.05 -7.50 7.17
N THR A 306 -13.56 -6.49 7.89
CA THR A 306 -14.09 -6.13 9.21
C THR A 306 -15.49 -5.51 9.09
N ASN A 307 -16.31 -5.62 10.14
CA ASN A 307 -17.65 -5.03 10.16
C ASN A 307 -17.62 -3.52 9.82
N GLU A 308 -16.60 -2.81 10.28
CA GLU A 308 -16.39 -1.38 9.99
C GLU A 308 -16.17 -1.09 8.49
N LEU A 309 -15.52 -1.99 7.75
CA LEU A 309 -15.38 -1.87 6.29
C LEU A 309 -16.68 -2.24 5.58
N VAL A 310 -17.38 -3.28 6.06
CA VAL A 310 -18.69 -3.71 5.51
C VAL A 310 -19.72 -2.60 5.65
N GLU A 311 -19.73 -1.85 6.75
CA GLU A 311 -20.65 -0.72 6.94
C GLU A 311 -20.53 0.34 5.83
N VAL A 312 -19.32 0.59 5.31
CA VAL A 312 -19.11 1.50 4.16
C VAL A 312 -19.58 0.87 2.85
N LEU A 313 -19.39 -0.44 2.67
CA LEU A 313 -19.90 -1.20 1.52
C LEU A 313 -21.42 -1.36 1.54
N GLY A 314 -22.08 -1.04 2.65
CA GLY A 314 -23.52 -1.18 2.81
C GLY A 314 -23.98 -2.62 3.05
N PRO A 315 -25.31 -2.84 3.13
CA PRO A 315 -25.91 -4.16 3.31
C PRO A 315 -25.45 -5.15 2.23
N THR A 316 -25.32 -6.43 2.58
CA THR A 316 -24.84 -7.48 1.66
C THR A 316 -25.73 -7.71 0.45
N ASP A 317 -27.01 -7.34 0.54
CA ASP A 317 -28.00 -7.33 -0.52
C ASP A 317 -28.12 -5.98 -1.26
N GLY A 318 -27.42 -4.95 -0.78
CA GLY A 318 -27.34 -3.61 -1.35
C GLY A 318 -26.56 -3.55 -2.67
N ASN A 319 -26.71 -2.45 -3.40
CA ASN A 319 -26.07 -2.28 -4.71
C ASN A 319 -24.56 -2.10 -4.58
N GLU A 320 -24.11 -1.38 -3.56
CA GLU A 320 -22.70 -1.12 -3.26
C GLU A 320 -21.94 -2.43 -2.99
N PHE A 321 -22.52 -3.34 -2.20
CA PHE A 321 -21.94 -4.65 -1.93
C PHE A 321 -21.97 -5.56 -3.17
N LYS A 322 -23.01 -5.47 -4.00
CA LYS A 322 -23.07 -6.18 -5.30
C LYS A 322 -21.99 -5.68 -6.27
N ASP A 323 -21.74 -4.37 -6.33
CA ASP A 323 -20.66 -3.78 -7.11
C ASP A 323 -19.30 -4.28 -6.62
N PHE A 324 -19.09 -4.33 -5.29
CA PHE A 324 -17.90 -4.91 -4.67
C PHE A 324 -17.69 -6.38 -5.07
N ARG A 325 -18.74 -7.21 -4.94
CA ARG A 325 -18.70 -8.63 -5.33
C ARG A 325 -18.39 -8.80 -6.81
N SER A 326 -19.05 -8.05 -7.68
CA SER A 326 -18.79 -8.07 -9.13
C SER A 326 -17.35 -7.68 -9.44
N ALA A 327 -16.83 -6.64 -8.79
CA ALA A 327 -15.45 -6.18 -8.98
C ALA A 327 -14.41 -7.24 -8.55
N ILE A 328 -14.66 -7.97 -7.46
CA ILE A 328 -13.81 -9.10 -7.06
C ILE A 328 -13.88 -10.23 -8.09
N GLN A 329 -15.07 -10.61 -8.57
CA GLN A 329 -15.20 -11.63 -9.60
C GLN A 329 -14.44 -11.26 -10.88
N ASP A 330 -14.58 -10.02 -11.34
CA ASP A 330 -13.84 -9.49 -12.49
C ASP A 330 -12.33 -9.53 -12.28
N GLY A 331 -11.86 -9.10 -11.10
CA GLY A 331 -10.45 -9.11 -10.73
C GLY A 331 -9.87 -10.53 -10.68
N MET A 332 -10.56 -11.47 -10.02
CA MET A 332 -10.16 -12.88 -9.95
C MET A 332 -10.10 -13.53 -11.33
N LYS A 333 -11.10 -13.26 -12.19
CA LYS A 333 -11.12 -13.75 -13.57
C LYS A 333 -9.95 -13.18 -14.38
N ALA A 334 -9.67 -11.89 -14.25
CA ALA A 334 -8.56 -11.23 -14.94
C ALA A 334 -7.20 -11.83 -14.51
N VAL A 335 -6.98 -12.04 -13.22
CA VAL A 335 -5.75 -12.66 -12.69
C VAL A 335 -5.61 -14.09 -13.20
N ARG A 336 -6.69 -14.88 -13.15
CA ARG A 336 -6.73 -16.25 -13.67
C ARG A 336 -6.36 -16.33 -15.15
N ALA A 337 -6.83 -15.39 -15.96
CA ALA A 337 -6.51 -15.30 -17.39
C ALA A 337 -5.03 -14.97 -17.67
N HIS A 338 -4.35 -14.32 -16.72
CA HIS A 338 -2.94 -13.92 -16.83
C HIS A 338 -2.00 -14.72 -15.91
N ALA A 339 -2.48 -15.80 -15.29
CA ALA A 339 -1.76 -16.51 -14.22
C ALA A 339 -0.37 -16.99 -14.63
N GLN A 340 -0.14 -17.36 -15.89
CA GLN A 340 1.18 -17.77 -16.38
C GLN A 340 2.24 -16.66 -16.22
N GLU A 341 1.85 -15.40 -16.42
CA GLU A 341 2.76 -14.26 -16.21
C GLU A 341 3.09 -14.08 -14.71
N LEU A 342 2.10 -14.26 -13.84
CA LEU A 342 2.29 -14.20 -12.39
C LEU A 342 3.22 -15.33 -11.89
N LEU A 343 2.95 -16.56 -12.33
CA LEU A 343 3.76 -17.73 -11.98
C LEU A 343 5.20 -17.58 -12.47
N ALA A 344 5.41 -17.10 -13.70
CA ALA A 344 6.75 -16.83 -14.22
C ALA A 344 7.49 -15.75 -13.42
N LEU A 345 6.81 -14.66 -13.02
CA LEU A 345 7.42 -13.62 -12.18
C LEU A 345 7.86 -14.17 -10.82
N LEU A 346 7.03 -15.01 -10.19
CA LEU A 346 7.35 -15.63 -8.92
C LEU A 346 8.49 -16.64 -9.05
N GLN A 347 8.45 -17.49 -10.07
CA GLN A 347 9.50 -18.47 -10.35
C GLN A 347 10.85 -17.78 -10.59
N LEU A 348 10.88 -16.69 -11.36
CA LEU A 348 12.09 -15.88 -11.56
C LEU A 348 12.57 -15.23 -10.25
N SER A 349 11.64 -14.84 -9.38
CA SER A 349 11.95 -14.24 -8.08
C SER A 349 12.51 -15.25 -7.06
N MET A 350 12.27 -16.55 -7.26
CA MET A 350 12.85 -17.62 -6.44
C MET A 350 14.29 -17.98 -6.85
N LEU A 351 14.76 -17.54 -8.03
CA LEU A 351 16.08 -17.90 -8.52
C LEU A 351 17.19 -17.30 -7.64
N GLY A 352 18.18 -18.15 -7.31
CA GLY A 352 19.33 -17.80 -6.47
C GLY A 352 19.12 -18.18 -5.01
N SER A 353 20.17 -18.71 -4.37
CA SER A 353 20.11 -19.27 -3.01
C SER A 353 19.64 -18.28 -1.95
N GLU A 354 19.96 -16.99 -2.10
CA GLU A 354 19.54 -15.94 -1.17
C GLU A 354 18.06 -15.59 -1.29
N ASN A 355 17.52 -15.61 -2.51
CA ASN A 355 16.11 -15.30 -2.76
C ASN A 355 15.22 -16.47 -2.37
N SER A 356 15.60 -17.71 -2.71
CA SER A 356 14.84 -18.91 -2.32
C SER A 356 14.71 -19.09 -0.80
N GLN A 357 15.60 -18.45 -0.02
CA GLN A 357 15.58 -18.47 1.44
C GLN A 357 14.77 -17.33 2.07
N MET A 358 14.17 -16.43 1.27
CA MET A 358 13.25 -15.43 1.79
C MET A 358 12.06 -16.10 2.49
N ASN A 359 11.56 -15.49 3.56
CA ASN A 359 10.48 -16.06 4.38
C ASN A 359 9.22 -16.39 3.56
N CYS A 360 8.91 -15.62 2.52
CA CYS A 360 7.78 -15.84 1.63
C CYS A 360 7.94 -17.02 0.65
N PHE A 361 9.12 -17.65 0.58
CA PHE A 361 9.39 -18.86 -0.21
C PHE A 361 9.78 -20.07 0.65
N CYS A 362 9.95 -19.89 1.96
CA CYS A 362 10.19 -20.97 2.92
C CYS A 362 8.91 -21.76 3.21
N HIS A 363 8.42 -22.53 2.25
CA HIS A 363 7.19 -23.31 2.36
C HIS A 363 7.35 -24.52 3.32
N PRO A 364 6.36 -24.89 4.16
CA PRO A 364 6.45 -26.05 5.07
C PRO A 364 6.62 -27.40 4.39
N ARG A 365 6.22 -27.48 3.12
CA ARG A 365 6.45 -28.66 2.26
C ARG A 365 7.93 -28.87 1.90
N GLY A 366 8.81 -27.94 2.27
CA GLY A 366 10.25 -28.10 2.18
C GLY A 366 10.89 -27.66 0.87
N TYR A 367 10.11 -27.13 -0.08
CA TYR A 367 10.61 -26.61 -1.37
C TYR A 367 9.84 -25.34 -1.80
N PRO A 368 10.51 -24.33 -2.41
CA PRO A 368 9.89 -23.06 -2.79
C PRO A 368 8.73 -23.14 -3.78
N GLU A 369 8.80 -24.06 -4.74
CA GLU A 369 7.84 -24.19 -5.84
C GLU A 369 6.43 -24.54 -5.35
N ALA A 370 6.30 -25.06 -4.14
CA ALA A 370 5.02 -25.26 -3.46
C ALA A 370 4.17 -23.97 -3.40
N VAL A 371 4.79 -22.79 -3.35
CA VAL A 371 4.08 -21.51 -3.43
C VAL A 371 3.36 -21.32 -4.78
N LEU A 372 3.95 -21.81 -5.88
CA LEU A 372 3.32 -21.74 -7.21
C LEU A 372 2.11 -22.66 -7.26
N GLU A 373 2.23 -23.85 -6.69
CA GLU A 373 1.14 -24.83 -6.60
C GLU A 373 -0.04 -24.29 -5.78
N ASP A 374 0.23 -23.61 -4.66
CA ASP A 374 -0.79 -22.95 -3.83
C ASP A 374 -1.54 -21.85 -4.61
N ILE A 375 -0.84 -21.09 -5.46
CA ILE A 375 -1.46 -20.09 -6.33
C ILE A 375 -2.33 -20.76 -7.40
N CYS A 376 -1.86 -21.87 -7.98
CA CYS A 376 -2.67 -22.65 -8.91
C CYS A 376 -3.96 -23.16 -8.25
N ASP A 377 -3.87 -23.67 -7.02
CA ASP A 377 -5.03 -24.09 -6.22
C ASP A 377 -6.01 -22.93 -5.99
N ARG A 378 -5.52 -21.76 -5.58
CA ARG A 378 -6.35 -20.55 -5.36
C ARG A 378 -7.02 -20.05 -6.63
N LEU A 379 -6.42 -20.25 -7.81
CA LEU A 379 -6.94 -19.82 -9.10
C LEU A 379 -7.72 -20.94 -9.84
N GLY A 380 -7.88 -22.12 -9.23
CA GLY A 380 -8.56 -23.25 -9.88
C GLY A 380 -7.87 -23.67 -11.19
N LEU A 381 -6.54 -23.67 -11.20
CA LEU A 381 -5.69 -24.01 -12.33
C LEU A 381 -5.03 -25.38 -12.14
N PRO A 382 -4.66 -26.08 -13.23
CA PRO A 382 -3.83 -27.28 -13.13
C PRO A 382 -2.45 -26.92 -12.56
N GLY A 383 -1.80 -27.91 -11.95
CA GLY A 383 -0.50 -27.76 -11.28
C GLY A 383 -0.59 -27.42 -9.78
N GLY A 384 -1.80 -27.33 -9.22
CA GLY A 384 -2.01 -27.29 -7.77
C GLY A 384 -2.02 -28.68 -7.14
N VAL A 385 -2.15 -28.78 -5.81
CA VAL A 385 -2.25 -30.08 -5.12
C VAL A 385 -3.72 -30.47 -4.88
N ARG A 386 -4.61 -29.49 -4.79
CA ARG A 386 -6.05 -29.72 -4.62
C ARG A 386 -6.66 -30.25 -5.92
N ASN A 387 -7.75 -31.00 -5.80
CA ASN A 387 -8.51 -31.55 -6.94
C ASN A 387 -7.73 -32.48 -7.90
N GLY A 388 -6.71 -33.19 -7.40
CA GLY A 388 -5.97 -34.19 -8.18
C GLY A 388 -4.96 -33.61 -9.17
N GLY A 389 -4.61 -32.33 -9.02
CA GLY A 389 -3.48 -31.64 -9.67
C GLY A 389 -3.55 -31.39 -11.18
N ASN A 390 -4.32 -32.16 -11.93
CA ASN A 390 -4.44 -31.99 -13.40
C ASN A 390 -5.77 -31.38 -13.85
N ARG A 391 -6.74 -31.15 -12.96
CA ARG A 391 -8.05 -30.62 -13.33
C ARG A 391 -8.06 -29.09 -13.28
N LYS A 392 -8.32 -28.44 -14.42
CA LYS A 392 -8.74 -27.03 -14.45
C LYS A 392 -10.20 -26.94 -14.02
N VAL A 393 -10.48 -26.11 -13.02
CA VAL A 393 -11.84 -25.82 -12.54
C VAL A 393 -12.66 -25.12 -13.64
N SER A 394 -13.97 -25.37 -13.76
CA SER A 394 -14.78 -24.67 -14.78
C SER A 394 -14.97 -23.19 -14.40
N ASP A 395 -15.39 -22.35 -15.34
CA ASP A 395 -15.62 -20.94 -15.05
C ASP A 395 -16.82 -20.74 -14.09
N GLU A 396 -17.89 -21.54 -14.21
CA GLU A 396 -18.99 -21.49 -13.24
C GLU A 396 -18.60 -22.01 -11.85
N GLU A 397 -17.78 -23.06 -11.77
CA GLU A 397 -17.30 -23.60 -10.49
C GLU A 397 -16.38 -22.57 -9.81
N PHE A 398 -15.43 -22.00 -10.55
CA PHE A 398 -14.53 -20.97 -10.05
C PHE A 398 -15.30 -19.72 -9.57
N ARG A 399 -16.34 -19.30 -10.31
CA ARG A 399 -17.19 -18.17 -9.89
C ARG A 399 -17.87 -18.45 -8.54
N ARG A 400 -18.38 -19.66 -8.34
CA ARG A 400 -19.01 -20.07 -7.06
C ARG A 400 -17.98 -20.11 -5.92
N ASP A 401 -16.76 -20.55 -6.20
CA ASP A 401 -15.69 -20.57 -5.21
C ASP A 401 -15.28 -19.15 -4.80
N VAL A 402 -15.21 -18.22 -5.76
CA VAL A 402 -14.99 -16.78 -5.47
C VAL A 402 -16.14 -16.20 -4.64
N ASP A 403 -17.39 -16.54 -4.94
CA ASP A 403 -18.53 -16.08 -4.13
C ASP A 403 -18.45 -16.57 -2.69
N ARG A 404 -18.12 -17.86 -2.50
CA ARG A 404 -17.93 -18.45 -1.18
C ARG A 404 -16.78 -17.79 -0.41
N MET A 405 -15.66 -17.53 -1.09
CA MET A 405 -14.51 -16.81 -0.52
C MET A 405 -14.91 -15.41 -0.02
N ILE A 406 -15.78 -14.70 -0.75
CA ILE A 406 -16.28 -13.39 -0.31
C ILE A 406 -17.17 -13.56 0.93
N ASP A 407 -18.07 -14.54 0.94
CA ASP A 407 -18.94 -14.78 2.10
C ASP A 407 -18.13 -15.16 3.35
N ASP A 408 -17.14 -16.03 3.21
CA ASP A 408 -16.23 -16.46 4.28
C ASP A 408 -15.32 -15.33 4.80
N SER A 409 -15.13 -14.26 4.00
CA SER A 409 -14.33 -13.10 4.38
C SER A 409 -15.03 -12.13 5.34
N ILE A 410 -16.37 -12.18 5.39
CA ILE A 410 -17.21 -11.31 6.24
C ILE A 410 -17.21 -11.84 7.67
N ASP A 411 -16.81 -10.98 8.62
CA ASP A 411 -16.84 -11.26 10.07
C ASP A 411 -16.31 -12.65 10.44
N HIS A 412 -15.15 -13.02 9.87
CA HIS A 412 -14.51 -14.29 10.17
C HIS A 412 -14.24 -14.34 11.68
N TRP A 413 -15.04 -15.13 12.41
CA TRP A 413 -15.03 -15.24 13.87
C TRP A 413 -13.65 -15.58 14.46
N ARG A 414 -12.73 -16.13 13.66
CA ARG A 414 -11.35 -16.46 14.03
C ARG A 414 -10.37 -15.28 13.93
N SER A 415 -10.70 -14.25 13.14
CA SER A 415 -9.99 -12.96 13.16
C SER A 415 -10.02 -12.33 14.55
N ARG A 416 -11.10 -12.56 15.33
CA ARG A 416 -11.19 -12.10 16.72
C ARG A 416 -10.17 -12.78 17.64
N LEU A 417 -9.80 -14.03 17.35
CA LEU A 417 -8.80 -14.78 18.12
C LEU A 417 -7.37 -14.26 17.83
N TYR A 418 -7.07 -13.96 16.57
CA TYR A 418 -5.79 -13.37 16.16
C TYR A 418 -5.66 -11.91 16.59
N ASP A 419 -6.72 -11.12 16.47
CA ASP A 419 -6.78 -9.74 16.98
C ASP A 419 -6.64 -9.71 18.51
N SER A 420 -7.23 -10.69 19.21
CA SER A 420 -7.00 -10.88 20.65
C SER A 420 -5.56 -11.27 20.96
N TYR A 421 -4.92 -12.13 20.16
CA TYR A 421 -3.51 -12.46 20.34
C TYR A 421 -2.59 -11.24 20.11
N GLN A 422 -2.83 -10.47 19.05
CA GLN A 422 -2.10 -9.23 18.76
C GLN A 422 -2.28 -8.20 19.88
N TYR A 423 -3.51 -8.05 20.38
CA TYR A 423 -3.85 -7.17 21.50
C TYR A 423 -3.15 -7.58 22.80
N HIS A 424 -3.15 -8.87 23.15
CA HIS A 424 -2.62 -9.35 24.43
C HIS A 424 -1.11 -9.61 24.43
N PHE A 425 -0.50 -9.96 23.29
CA PHE A 425 0.89 -10.44 23.23
C PHE A 425 1.83 -9.55 22.41
N VAL A 426 1.32 -8.75 21.47
CA VAL A 426 2.15 -7.91 20.59
C VAL A 426 1.97 -6.41 20.89
N GLY A 427 0.94 -6.03 21.64
CA GLY A 427 0.73 -4.66 22.13
C GLY A 427 0.32 -3.66 21.03
N VAL A 428 -0.29 -4.14 19.96
CA VAL A 428 -0.80 -3.28 18.87
C VAL A 428 -2.24 -2.88 19.21
N HIS A 429 -2.44 -1.58 19.46
CA HIS A 429 -3.75 -0.93 19.69
C HIS A 429 -4.44 -0.48 18.41
#